data_AF-A0A7X9E3J9-F1
#
_entry.id   AF-A0A7X9E3J9-F1
#
_cell.length_a   1.000
_cell.length_b   1.000
_cell.length_c   1.000
_cell.angle_alpha   90.00
_cell.angle_beta   90.00
_cell.angle_gamma   90.00
#
_symmetry.space_group_name_H-M   'P 1'
#
loop_
_entity.id
_entity.type
_entity.pdbx_description
1 polymer ?
#
loop_
_entity_poly.entity_id
_entity_poly.type
_entity_poly.pdbx_seq_one_letter_code
_entity_poly.pdbx_strand_id
1 'polypeptide(L)'
;LKPKNLFLSAFAIFGLLPLLVNFSYVNQSDQFTFEDYTKAILNSVEKNSIIFSYQWDYFISASYYFQYSDNYRKDVAVIDKELLRRSWYFNQLRRSHPDVIDNINYEVKQFLEALKPFERSENFNSNLLEARYREVMTNLVSKNSNRNFYIGLELFANEMQKGEFSLPKGYQIVPHLLLFKAVQGNEYMPAPDADFVIRFSENENRYTQFIKDTIGRMLSYRILYEINWNKIDKATAYYKKLRTLVPEFEIPDQIKKVMDPLIK
;
A
#
# COMPACT_ATOMS: atom_id res chain seq x y z
N LEU A 1 -19.81 31.28 47.64
CA LEU A 1 -19.72 31.56 46.18
C LEU A 1 -21.11 31.96 45.68
N LYS A 2 -21.25 33.04 44.90
CA LYS A 2 -22.55 33.41 44.30
C LYS A 2 -23.03 32.25 43.40
N PRO A 3 -24.33 31.92 43.32
CA PRO A 3 -24.85 30.75 42.58
C PRO A 3 -24.40 30.72 41.11
N LYS A 4 -24.20 31.89 40.49
CA LYS A 4 -23.65 32.02 39.13
C LYS A 4 -22.21 31.45 38.99
N ASN A 5 -21.37 31.61 40.02
CA ASN A 5 -19.99 31.10 40.00
C ASN A 5 -19.98 29.58 40.17
N LEU A 6 -20.93 29.02 40.95
CA LEU A 6 -21.07 27.57 41.11
C LEU A 6 -21.45 26.89 39.78
N PHE A 7 -22.34 27.53 39.02
CA PHE A 7 -22.79 27.05 37.72
C PHE A 7 -21.66 27.08 36.67
N LEU A 8 -20.87 28.17 36.65
CA LEU A 8 -19.68 28.26 35.78
C LEU A 8 -18.63 27.20 36.14
N SER A 9 -18.36 26.99 37.44
CA SER A 9 -17.44 25.95 37.89
C SER A 9 -17.92 24.55 37.49
N ALA A 10 -19.21 24.24 37.66
CA ALA A 10 -19.77 22.95 37.28
C ALA A 10 -19.70 22.72 35.76
N PHE A 11 -19.99 23.75 34.96
CA PHE A 11 -19.86 23.68 33.50
C PHE A 11 -18.41 23.48 33.05
N ALA A 12 -17.46 24.19 33.66
CA ALA A 12 -16.03 24.02 33.38
C ALA A 12 -15.54 22.62 33.77
N ILE A 13 -15.95 22.09 34.93
CA ILE A 13 -15.63 20.72 35.35
C ILE A 13 -16.23 19.71 34.37
N PHE A 14 -17.49 19.87 33.97
CA PHE A 14 -18.14 18.97 33.02
C PHE A 14 -17.46 18.96 31.63
N GLY A 15 -16.92 20.11 31.19
CA GLY A 15 -16.17 20.20 29.94
C GLY A 15 -14.71 19.72 30.03
N LEU A 16 -14.02 20.03 31.12
CA LEU A 16 -12.59 19.72 31.28
C LEU A 16 -12.33 18.31 31.79
N LEU A 17 -13.22 17.74 32.61
CA LEU A 17 -13.02 16.41 33.19
C LEU A 17 -12.93 15.32 32.11
N PRO A 18 -13.81 15.27 31.08
CA PRO A 18 -13.66 14.31 30.00
C PRO A 18 -12.36 14.51 29.21
N LEU A 19 -11.90 15.75 29.02
CA LEU A 19 -10.62 16.02 28.35
C LEU A 19 -9.47 15.43 29.16
N LEU A 20 -9.38 15.72 30.46
CA LEU A 20 -8.29 15.24 31.31
C LEU A 20 -8.30 13.71 31.47
N VAL A 21 -9.47 13.12 31.67
CA VAL A 21 -9.61 11.66 31.88
C VAL A 21 -9.32 10.90 30.59
N ASN A 22 -9.76 11.40 29.43
CA ASN A 22 -9.58 10.69 28.17
C ASN A 22 -8.29 11.07 27.43
N PHE A 23 -7.60 12.16 27.78
CA PHE A 23 -6.44 12.65 27.03
C PHE A 23 -5.40 11.57 26.79
N SER A 24 -4.99 10.83 27.83
CA SER A 24 -4.00 9.75 27.68
C SER A 24 -4.47 8.61 26.76
N TYR A 25 -5.79 8.34 26.70
CA TYR A 25 -6.37 7.31 25.85
C TYR A 25 -6.56 7.75 24.40
N VAL A 26 -6.81 9.05 24.16
CA VAL A 26 -7.05 9.60 22.81
C VAL A 26 -5.85 10.35 22.24
N ASN A 27 -4.76 10.48 22.99
CA ASN A 27 -3.56 11.15 22.52
C ASN A 27 -2.91 10.34 21.39
N GLN A 28 -2.88 10.94 20.20
CA GLN A 28 -2.23 10.39 19.01
C GLN A 28 -0.95 11.14 18.64
N SER A 29 -0.37 11.93 19.57
CA SER A 29 0.80 12.78 19.30
C SER A 29 2.05 12.02 18.85
N ASP A 30 2.13 10.72 19.13
CA ASP A 30 3.25 9.84 18.75
C ASP A 30 2.90 8.93 17.55
N GLN A 31 1.74 9.14 16.92
CA GLN A 31 1.28 8.27 15.84
C GLN A 31 1.86 8.68 14.47
N PHE A 32 3.16 8.48 14.29
CA PHE A 32 3.89 8.77 13.05
C PHE A 32 3.92 7.60 12.06
N THR A 33 3.55 6.40 12.50
CA THR A 33 3.72 5.16 11.71
C THR A 33 3.08 5.23 10.33
N PHE A 34 1.86 5.77 10.20
CA PHE A 34 1.16 5.86 8.92
C PHE A 34 1.79 6.87 7.97
N GLU A 35 2.24 8.00 8.50
CA GLU A 35 3.00 9.01 7.73
C GLU A 35 4.28 8.39 7.20
N ASP A 36 5.10 7.82 8.09
CA ASP A 36 6.40 7.26 7.75
C ASP A 36 6.26 6.09 6.78
N TYR A 37 5.30 5.19 7.01
CA TYR A 37 5.03 4.06 6.12
C TYR A 37 4.59 4.51 4.73
N THR A 38 3.68 5.49 4.65
CA THR A 38 3.21 6.03 3.36
C THR A 38 4.34 6.72 2.60
N LYS A 39 5.15 7.54 3.28
CA LYS A 39 6.32 8.18 2.66
C LYS A 39 7.37 7.15 2.25
N ALA A 40 7.58 6.10 3.03
CA ALA A 40 8.47 4.99 2.68
C ALA A 40 8.00 4.28 1.40
N ILE A 41 6.71 3.95 1.30
CA ILE A 41 6.11 3.36 0.09
C ILE A 41 6.30 4.30 -1.12
N LEU A 42 5.87 5.56 -1.01
CA LEU A 42 5.94 6.50 -2.12
C LEU A 42 7.39 6.69 -2.57
N ASN A 43 8.35 6.83 -1.64
CA ASN A 43 9.77 7.00 -1.98
C ASN A 43 10.46 5.73 -2.47
N SER A 44 9.89 4.56 -2.21
CA SER A 44 10.46 3.28 -2.67
C SER A 44 10.27 3.04 -4.16
N VAL A 45 9.34 3.74 -4.82
CA VAL A 45 9.05 3.56 -6.24
C VAL A 45 9.71 4.62 -7.11
N GLU A 46 10.08 4.25 -8.33
CA GLU A 46 10.69 5.19 -9.27
C GLU A 46 9.72 6.32 -9.67
N LYS A 47 10.26 7.36 -10.31
CA LYS A 47 9.46 8.48 -10.81
C LYS A 47 8.41 8.01 -11.82
N ASN A 48 7.23 8.63 -11.81
CA ASN A 48 6.12 8.33 -12.72
C ASN A 48 5.59 6.89 -12.63
N SER A 49 5.68 6.26 -11.46
CA SER A 49 5.20 4.89 -11.26
C SER A 49 3.69 4.79 -11.00
N ILE A 50 3.15 3.58 -11.13
CA ILE A 50 1.81 3.21 -10.67
C ILE A 50 1.97 2.29 -9.46
N ILE A 51 1.29 2.58 -8.36
CA ILE A 51 1.13 1.68 -7.22
C ILE A 51 -0.30 1.17 -7.22
N PHE A 52 -0.47 -0.15 -7.28
CA PHE A 52 -1.75 -0.82 -7.24
C PHE A 52 -1.90 -1.58 -5.92
N SER A 53 -2.98 -1.31 -5.19
CA SER A 53 -3.24 -1.92 -3.86
C SER A 53 -4.70 -1.74 -3.44
N TYR A 54 -5.08 -2.28 -2.29
CA TYR A 54 -6.33 -1.93 -1.59
C TYR A 54 -6.13 -1.76 -0.07
N GLN A 55 -4.92 -1.38 0.36
CA GLN A 55 -4.61 -1.08 1.77
C GLN A 55 -5.12 0.32 2.20
N TRP A 56 -6.44 0.49 2.25
CA TRP A 56 -7.10 1.77 2.54
C TRP A 56 -6.64 2.40 3.86
N ASP A 57 -6.75 1.65 4.96
CA ASP A 57 -6.49 2.12 6.32
C ASP A 57 -4.98 2.30 6.64
N TYR A 58 -4.10 1.83 5.76
CA TYR A 58 -2.66 1.76 6.04
C TYR A 58 -1.84 2.77 5.25
N PHE A 59 -2.12 2.92 3.94
CA PHE A 59 -1.37 3.87 3.11
C PHE A 59 -2.22 4.62 2.10
N ILE A 60 -3.29 4.06 1.53
CA ILE A 60 -3.99 4.72 0.41
C ILE A 60 -4.65 6.02 0.89
N SER A 61 -5.36 5.98 2.00
CA SER A 61 -6.00 7.18 2.60
C SER A 61 -4.98 8.26 2.95
N ALA A 62 -3.85 7.89 3.58
CA ALA A 62 -2.77 8.80 3.89
C ALA A 62 -2.07 9.34 2.64
N SER A 63 -1.91 8.51 1.60
CA SER A 63 -1.31 8.93 0.33
C SER A 63 -2.13 10.01 -0.34
N TYR A 64 -3.46 9.96 -0.23
CA TYR A 64 -4.33 11.02 -0.75
C TYR A 64 -4.06 12.35 -0.04
N TYR A 65 -3.91 12.34 1.28
CA TYR A 65 -3.54 13.55 2.02
C TYR A 65 -2.20 14.11 1.51
N PHE A 66 -1.15 13.30 1.49
CA PHE A 66 0.18 13.76 1.07
C PHE A 66 0.21 14.22 -0.40
N GLN A 67 -0.47 13.50 -1.30
CA GLN A 67 -0.50 13.85 -2.71
C GLN A 67 -1.36 15.08 -2.98
N TYR A 68 -2.57 15.18 -2.44
CA TYR A 68 -3.48 16.28 -2.76
C TYR A 68 -3.23 17.55 -1.95
N SER A 69 -2.90 17.42 -0.66
CA SER A 69 -2.68 18.57 0.24
C SER A 69 -1.22 19.03 0.22
N ASP A 70 -0.28 18.11 0.36
CA ASP A 70 1.13 18.46 0.57
C ASP A 70 1.96 18.51 -0.72
N ASN A 71 1.35 18.22 -1.87
CA ASN A 71 2.03 18.12 -3.17
C ASN A 71 3.18 17.10 -3.20
N TYR A 72 3.10 16.07 -2.36
CA TYR A 72 4.15 15.07 -2.21
C TYR A 72 3.99 13.92 -3.21
N ARG A 73 5.04 13.61 -4.00
CA ARG A 73 5.05 12.49 -4.97
C ARG A 73 3.78 12.40 -5.83
N LYS A 74 3.30 13.56 -6.31
CA LYS A 74 2.17 13.68 -7.24
C LYS A 74 2.41 12.98 -8.59
N ASP A 75 3.64 12.59 -8.88
CA ASP A 75 4.01 11.84 -10.09
C ASP A 75 3.59 10.36 -10.04
N VAL A 76 3.36 9.83 -8.83
CA VAL A 76 3.01 8.42 -8.61
C VAL A 76 1.49 8.26 -8.63
N ALA A 77 0.98 7.41 -9.52
CA ALA A 77 -0.43 7.07 -9.54
C ALA A 77 -0.72 5.99 -8.49
N VAL A 78 -1.36 6.36 -7.38
CA VAL A 78 -1.87 5.40 -6.40
C VAL A 78 -3.28 4.98 -6.81
N ILE A 79 -3.43 3.72 -7.21
CA ILE A 79 -4.67 3.13 -7.70
C ILE A 79 -5.19 2.09 -6.71
N ASP A 80 -6.38 2.34 -6.18
CA ASP A 80 -7.09 1.42 -5.29
C ASP A 80 -7.91 0.40 -6.10
N LYS A 81 -7.65 -0.90 -5.89
CA LYS A 81 -8.37 -2.00 -6.55
C LYS A 81 -9.87 -1.93 -6.30
N GLU A 82 -10.32 -1.72 -5.07
CA GLU A 82 -11.74 -1.70 -4.73
C GLU A 82 -12.44 -0.45 -5.27
N LEU A 83 -11.75 0.69 -5.35
CA LEU A 83 -12.31 1.89 -5.98
C LEU A 83 -12.48 1.76 -7.49
N LEU A 84 -11.70 0.90 -8.18
CA LEU A 84 -11.93 0.60 -9.61
C LEU A 84 -13.32 0.01 -9.88
N ARG A 85 -14.05 -0.45 -8.85
CA ARG A 85 -15.45 -0.90 -8.96
C ARG A 85 -16.47 0.24 -9.02
N ARG A 86 -16.04 1.50 -8.95
CA ARG A 86 -16.92 2.68 -8.87
C ARG A 86 -16.72 3.59 -10.07
N SER A 87 -17.81 3.96 -10.75
CA SER A 87 -17.74 4.80 -11.94
C SER A 87 -17.08 6.17 -11.71
N TRP A 88 -17.31 6.77 -10.53
CA TRP A 88 -16.72 8.06 -10.16
C TRP A 88 -15.19 8.01 -10.04
N TYR A 89 -14.60 6.86 -9.73
CA TYR A 89 -13.17 6.78 -9.47
C TYR A 89 -12.34 7.00 -10.74
N PHE A 90 -12.83 6.53 -11.89
CA PHE A 90 -12.20 6.81 -13.18
C PHE A 90 -12.20 8.31 -13.52
N ASN A 91 -13.19 9.07 -13.06
CA ASN A 91 -13.19 10.52 -13.22
C ASN A 91 -12.12 11.18 -12.35
N GLN A 92 -11.89 10.68 -11.14
CA GLN A 92 -10.80 11.15 -10.29
C GLN A 92 -9.43 10.82 -10.91
N LEU A 93 -9.22 9.57 -11.34
CA LEU A 93 -7.97 9.15 -11.97
C LEU A 93 -7.67 9.93 -13.26
N ARG A 94 -8.69 10.20 -14.10
CA ARG A 94 -8.50 11.01 -15.31
C ARG A 94 -8.10 12.46 -15.00
N ARG A 95 -8.51 13.01 -13.85
CA ARG A 95 -8.11 14.36 -13.42
C ARG A 95 -6.69 14.40 -12.86
N SER A 96 -6.26 13.37 -12.14
CA SER A 96 -4.94 13.35 -11.49
C SER A 96 -3.84 12.75 -12.38
N HIS A 97 -4.15 11.71 -13.14
CA HIS A 97 -3.23 10.95 -13.99
C HIS A 97 -3.93 10.57 -15.32
N PRO A 98 -4.22 11.55 -16.19
CA PRO A 98 -4.98 11.33 -17.42
C PRO A 98 -4.34 10.27 -18.32
N ASP A 99 -3.01 10.31 -18.46
CA ASP A 99 -2.26 9.40 -19.33
C ASP A 99 -2.41 7.93 -18.91
N VAL A 100 -2.53 7.65 -17.60
CA VAL A 100 -2.73 6.28 -17.09
C VAL A 100 -4.06 5.71 -17.55
N ILE A 101 -5.12 6.54 -17.55
CA ILE A 101 -6.47 6.14 -17.91
C ILE A 101 -6.70 6.18 -19.42
N ASP A 102 -6.10 7.13 -20.12
CA ASP A 102 -6.23 7.26 -21.56
C ASP A 102 -5.66 6.04 -22.30
N ASN A 103 -4.56 5.47 -21.79
CA ASN A 103 -3.97 4.23 -22.29
C ASN A 103 -4.91 3.01 -22.22
N ILE A 104 -5.89 3.02 -21.30
CA ILE A 104 -6.87 1.94 -21.11
C ILE A 104 -8.31 2.41 -21.35
N ASN A 105 -8.51 3.51 -22.06
CA ASN A 105 -9.83 4.15 -22.20
C ASN A 105 -10.88 3.22 -22.83
N TYR A 106 -10.45 2.33 -23.73
CA TYR A 106 -11.33 1.31 -24.30
C TYR A 106 -11.87 0.37 -23.21
N GLU A 107 -10.97 -0.22 -22.40
CA GLU A 107 -11.33 -1.11 -21.29
C GLU A 107 -12.22 -0.41 -20.27
N VAL A 108 -11.88 0.84 -19.91
CA VAL A 108 -12.68 1.64 -18.97
C VAL A 108 -14.09 1.85 -19.52
N LYS A 109 -14.26 2.20 -20.80
CA LYS A 109 -15.60 2.35 -21.40
C LYS A 109 -16.39 1.05 -21.37
N GLN A 110 -15.76 -0.07 -21.74
CA GLN A 110 -16.41 -1.38 -21.71
C GLN A 110 -16.86 -1.78 -20.28
N PHE A 111 -16.01 -1.50 -19.28
CA PHE A 111 -16.35 -1.72 -17.88
C PHE A 111 -17.49 -0.82 -17.42
N LEU A 112 -17.46 0.48 -17.71
CA LEU A 112 -18.50 1.42 -17.29
C LEU A 112 -19.87 1.09 -17.91
N GLU A 113 -19.91 0.65 -19.17
CA GLU A 113 -21.17 0.18 -19.79
C GLU A 113 -21.70 -1.08 -19.10
N ALA A 114 -20.83 -2.02 -18.73
CA ALA A 114 -21.22 -3.22 -17.98
C ALA A 114 -21.63 -2.91 -16.52
N LEU A 115 -21.04 -1.88 -15.91
CA LEU A 115 -21.29 -1.46 -14.53
C LEU A 115 -22.60 -0.67 -14.38
N LYS A 116 -22.99 0.07 -15.42
CA LYS A 116 -24.14 1.00 -15.39
C LYS A 116 -25.46 0.37 -14.93
N PRO A 117 -25.87 -0.84 -15.37
CA PRO A 117 -27.09 -1.48 -14.85
C PRO A 117 -26.96 -1.86 -13.36
N PHE A 118 -25.78 -2.30 -12.92
CA PHE A 118 -25.52 -2.62 -11.51
C PHE A 118 -25.67 -1.39 -10.60
N GLU A 119 -25.07 -0.24 -10.98
CA GLU A 119 -25.18 1.01 -10.22
C GLU A 119 -26.61 1.58 -10.18
N ARG A 120 -27.48 1.16 -11.11
CA ARG A 120 -28.89 1.55 -11.20
C ARG A 120 -29.85 0.57 -10.54
N SER A 121 -29.34 -0.48 -9.91
CA SER A 121 -30.15 -1.59 -9.36
C SER A 121 -31.02 -2.26 -10.43
N GLU A 122 -30.54 -2.31 -11.67
CA GLU A 122 -31.16 -3.01 -12.80
C GLU A 122 -30.58 -4.44 -12.95
N ASN A 123 -31.22 -5.26 -13.79
CA ASN A 123 -30.67 -6.58 -14.13
C ASN A 123 -29.36 -6.42 -14.90
N PHE A 124 -28.29 -7.05 -14.42
CA PHE A 124 -26.96 -6.98 -15.00
C PHE A 124 -26.37 -8.38 -15.21
N ASN A 125 -25.40 -8.46 -16.13
CA ASN A 125 -24.64 -9.69 -16.35
C ASN A 125 -23.38 -9.65 -15.47
N SER A 126 -23.40 -10.39 -14.35
CA SER A 126 -22.29 -10.45 -13.39
C SER A 126 -21.00 -11.00 -13.99
N ASN A 127 -21.09 -12.01 -14.86
CA ASN A 127 -19.93 -12.60 -15.53
C ASN A 127 -19.27 -11.60 -16.48
N LEU A 128 -20.07 -10.84 -17.24
CA LEU A 128 -19.56 -9.78 -18.11
C LEU A 128 -18.90 -8.66 -17.29
N LEU A 129 -19.56 -8.21 -16.22
CA LEU A 129 -19.03 -7.15 -15.36
C LEU A 129 -17.68 -7.55 -14.74
N GLU A 130 -17.59 -8.76 -14.18
CA GLU A 130 -16.34 -9.29 -13.61
C GLU A 130 -15.25 -9.45 -14.68
N ALA A 131 -15.59 -9.93 -15.88
CA ALA A 131 -14.64 -10.02 -16.99
C ALA A 131 -14.08 -8.64 -17.38
N ARG A 132 -14.94 -7.63 -17.51
CA ARG A 132 -14.51 -6.25 -17.83
C ARG A 132 -13.67 -5.63 -16.71
N TYR A 133 -14.01 -5.91 -15.46
CA TYR A 133 -13.23 -5.47 -14.31
C TYR A 133 -11.80 -6.04 -14.32
N ARG A 134 -11.66 -7.34 -14.60
CA ARG A 134 -10.35 -8.00 -14.74
C ARG A 134 -9.55 -7.48 -15.94
N GLU A 135 -10.21 -7.18 -17.05
CA GLU A 135 -9.58 -6.54 -18.21
C GLU A 135 -8.99 -5.17 -17.87
N VAL A 136 -9.68 -4.35 -17.07
CA VAL A 136 -9.15 -3.07 -16.58
C VAL A 136 -7.86 -3.29 -15.79
N MET A 137 -7.88 -4.18 -14.79
CA MET A 137 -6.69 -4.43 -13.95
C MET A 137 -5.51 -4.99 -14.76
N THR A 138 -5.76 -5.92 -15.67
CA THR A 138 -4.71 -6.53 -16.50
C THR A 138 -4.11 -5.50 -17.45
N ASN A 139 -4.94 -4.68 -18.09
CA ASN A 139 -4.48 -3.69 -19.06
C ASN A 139 -3.89 -2.43 -18.41
N LEU A 140 -4.20 -2.15 -17.14
CA LEU A 140 -3.46 -1.16 -16.35
C LEU A 140 -1.96 -1.47 -16.35
N VAL A 141 -1.57 -2.75 -16.33
CA VAL A 141 -0.17 -3.18 -16.38
C VAL A 141 0.38 -3.14 -17.81
N SER A 142 -0.30 -3.77 -18.78
CA SER A 142 0.25 -3.96 -20.12
C SER A 142 0.30 -2.68 -20.96
N LYS A 143 -0.70 -1.79 -20.83
CA LYS A 143 -0.83 -0.59 -21.65
C LYS A 143 -0.16 0.65 -21.07
N ASN A 144 0.32 0.58 -19.83
CA ASN A 144 1.15 1.62 -19.20
C ASN A 144 2.62 1.20 -19.13
N SER A 145 3.14 0.58 -20.20
CA SER A 145 4.51 0.03 -20.25
C SER A 145 5.61 1.10 -20.15
N ASN A 146 5.27 2.37 -20.35
CA ASN A 146 6.16 3.51 -20.11
C ASN A 146 6.29 3.89 -18.62
N ARG A 147 5.56 3.22 -17.72
CA ARG A 147 5.57 3.45 -16.28
C ARG A 147 5.97 2.15 -15.56
N ASN A 148 6.64 2.30 -14.42
CA ASN A 148 6.88 1.16 -13.54
C ASN A 148 5.59 0.83 -12.79
N PHE A 149 5.25 -0.46 -12.68
CA PHE A 149 4.02 -0.91 -12.04
C PHE A 149 4.35 -1.70 -10.78
N TYR A 150 3.77 -1.28 -9.66
CA TYR A 150 3.98 -1.86 -8.36
C TYR A 150 2.69 -2.38 -7.76
N ILE A 151 2.78 -3.44 -6.97
CA ILE A 151 1.67 -4.23 -6.43
C ILE A 151 1.86 -4.38 -4.92
N GLY A 152 0.82 -4.05 -4.15
CA GLY A 152 0.78 -4.28 -2.71
C GLY A 152 0.86 -5.77 -2.34
N LEU A 153 1.36 -6.06 -1.13
CA LEU A 153 1.51 -7.44 -0.64
C LEU A 153 0.18 -8.21 -0.64
N GLU A 154 -0.92 -7.54 -0.30
CA GLU A 154 -2.27 -8.11 -0.20
C GLU A 154 -2.82 -8.55 -1.56
N LEU A 155 -2.50 -7.84 -2.65
CA LEU A 155 -2.84 -8.27 -4.01
C LEU A 155 -2.11 -9.56 -4.36
N PHE A 156 -0.81 -9.64 -4.06
CA PHE A 156 -0.02 -10.84 -4.31
C PHE A 156 -0.48 -12.03 -3.45
N ALA A 157 -0.68 -11.80 -2.16
CA ALA A 157 -0.99 -12.84 -1.19
C ALA A 157 -2.43 -13.36 -1.28
N ASN A 158 -3.36 -12.55 -1.80
CA ASN A 158 -4.78 -12.91 -1.87
C ASN A 158 -5.28 -13.01 -3.32
N GLU A 159 -5.38 -11.89 -4.02
CA GLU A 159 -6.08 -11.79 -5.31
C GLU A 159 -5.38 -12.61 -6.40
N MET A 160 -4.05 -12.58 -6.43
CA MET A 160 -3.27 -13.37 -7.38
C MET A 160 -3.35 -14.87 -7.08
N GLN A 161 -3.38 -15.25 -5.79
CA GLN A 161 -3.52 -16.67 -5.40
C GLN A 161 -4.89 -17.23 -5.77
N LYS A 162 -5.93 -16.39 -5.73
CA LYS A 162 -7.30 -16.75 -6.13
C LYS A 162 -7.56 -16.62 -7.63
N GLY A 163 -6.60 -16.11 -8.40
CA GLY A 163 -6.76 -15.82 -9.81
C GLY A 163 -7.74 -14.67 -10.10
N GLU A 164 -8.03 -13.81 -9.12
CA GLU A 164 -8.87 -12.61 -9.26
C GLU A 164 -8.11 -11.47 -9.95
N PHE A 165 -6.79 -11.42 -9.77
CA PHE A 165 -5.88 -10.57 -10.51
C PHE A 165 -4.76 -11.42 -11.13
N SER A 166 -4.38 -11.12 -12.37
CA SER A 166 -3.31 -11.81 -13.06
C SER A 166 -2.46 -10.82 -13.83
N LEU A 167 -1.16 -11.06 -13.86
CA LEU A 167 -0.26 -10.28 -14.69
C LEU A 167 -0.46 -10.62 -16.17
N PRO A 168 -0.23 -9.65 -17.08
CA PRO A 168 -0.16 -9.95 -18.50
C PRO A 168 0.91 -10.99 -18.83
N LYS A 169 0.73 -11.74 -19.91
CA LYS A 169 1.71 -12.74 -20.36
C LYS A 169 3.11 -12.11 -20.52
N GLY A 170 4.12 -12.78 -19.98
CA GLY A 170 5.53 -12.34 -20.04
C GLY A 170 5.96 -11.42 -18.90
N TYR A 171 5.03 -11.02 -18.02
CA TYR A 171 5.34 -10.34 -16.78
C TYR A 171 5.50 -11.32 -15.62
N GLN A 172 6.42 -10.99 -14.71
CA GLN A 172 6.55 -11.59 -13.39
C GLN A 172 6.58 -10.48 -12.33
N ILE A 173 6.48 -10.85 -11.06
CA ILE A 173 6.70 -9.92 -9.94
C ILE A 173 8.07 -10.15 -9.30
N VAL A 174 8.69 -9.07 -8.86
CA VAL A 174 9.93 -9.09 -8.08
C VAL A 174 9.72 -8.30 -6.78
N PRO A 175 10.11 -8.83 -5.61
CA PRO A 175 10.07 -8.05 -4.36
C PRO A 175 10.92 -6.79 -4.48
N HIS A 176 10.35 -5.63 -4.15
CA HIS A 176 10.99 -4.32 -4.32
C HIS A 176 10.63 -3.43 -3.12
N LEU A 177 11.49 -3.48 -2.10
CA LEU A 177 11.27 -2.84 -0.81
C LEU A 177 9.92 -3.23 -0.18
N LEU A 178 8.94 -2.32 -0.12
CA LEU A 178 7.65 -2.52 0.54
C LEU A 178 6.54 -2.98 -0.44
N LEU A 179 6.87 -3.16 -1.72
CA LEU A 179 5.94 -3.55 -2.78
C LEU A 179 6.55 -4.65 -3.66
N PHE A 180 5.74 -5.25 -4.52
CA PHE A 180 6.22 -6.05 -5.64
C PHE A 180 6.27 -5.20 -6.91
N LYS A 181 7.34 -5.29 -7.69
CA LYS A 181 7.44 -4.65 -9.01
C LYS A 181 7.08 -5.66 -10.11
N ALA A 182 6.17 -5.30 -11.00
CA ALA A 182 5.88 -6.08 -12.20
C ALA A 182 6.97 -5.79 -13.25
N VAL A 183 7.64 -6.83 -13.74
CA VAL A 183 8.77 -6.74 -14.67
C VAL A 183 8.60 -7.74 -15.81
N GLN A 184 9.09 -7.40 -17.00
CA GLN A 184 9.12 -8.31 -18.13
C GLN A 184 10.40 -9.15 -18.13
N GLY A 185 10.28 -10.40 -18.58
CA GLY A 185 11.42 -11.31 -18.67
C GLY A 185 11.87 -11.85 -17.31
N ASN A 186 12.95 -12.63 -17.30
CA ASN A 186 13.39 -13.44 -16.14
C ASN A 186 14.78 -13.05 -15.61
N GLU A 187 15.23 -11.83 -15.92
CA GLU A 187 16.55 -11.34 -15.51
C GLU A 187 16.55 -10.82 -14.07
N TYR A 188 17.76 -10.69 -13.51
CA TYR A 188 17.95 -10.09 -12.20
C TYR A 188 17.50 -8.62 -12.21
N MET A 189 16.65 -8.26 -11.26
CA MET A 189 16.15 -6.91 -11.07
C MET A 189 16.60 -6.36 -9.70
N PRO A 190 17.51 -5.36 -9.68
CA PRO A 190 17.90 -4.72 -8.44
C PRO A 190 16.72 -3.94 -7.83
N ALA A 191 16.71 -3.82 -6.51
CA ALA A 191 15.92 -2.85 -5.78
C ALA A 191 16.87 -1.89 -5.03
N PRO A 192 16.38 -0.70 -4.64
CA PRO A 192 17.11 0.22 -3.77
C PRO A 192 17.38 -0.40 -2.40
N ASP A 193 18.34 0.16 -1.68
CA ASP A 193 18.61 -0.22 -0.29
C ASP A 193 17.45 0.18 0.63
N ALA A 194 17.26 -0.56 1.72
CA ALA A 194 16.13 -0.37 2.63
C ALA A 194 16.37 0.75 3.66
N ASP A 195 16.61 1.95 3.14
CA ASP A 195 17.01 3.13 3.92
C ASP A 195 15.83 3.94 4.49
N PHE A 196 14.62 3.40 4.41
CA PHE A 196 13.42 4.04 4.97
C PHE A 196 13.38 3.95 6.49
N VAL A 197 12.81 4.96 7.16
CA VAL A 197 12.63 5.00 8.62
C VAL A 197 11.15 4.97 8.92
N ILE A 198 10.73 4.15 9.89
CA ILE A 198 9.35 4.08 10.37
C ILE A 198 9.38 4.15 11.89
N ARG A 199 8.75 5.18 12.45
CA ARG A 199 8.55 5.34 13.88
C ARG A 199 7.29 4.58 14.28
N PHE A 200 7.48 3.50 15.02
CA PHE A 200 6.38 2.78 15.66
C PHE A 200 6.09 3.42 17.02
N SER A 201 4.82 3.75 17.24
CA SER A 201 4.32 4.20 18.55
C SER A 201 4.39 3.06 19.55
N GLU A 202 4.60 3.40 20.83
CA GLU A 202 4.51 2.43 21.95
C GLU A 202 3.11 1.81 22.06
N ASN A 203 2.08 2.57 21.64
CA ASN A 203 0.69 2.12 21.66
C ASN A 203 0.37 1.31 20.40
N GLU A 204 0.88 0.09 20.37
CA GLU A 204 0.64 -0.84 19.26
C GLU A 204 -0.83 -1.24 19.17
N ASN A 205 -1.31 -1.34 17.93
CA ASN A 205 -2.65 -1.80 17.62
C ASN A 205 -2.62 -2.73 16.39
N ARG A 206 -3.78 -3.26 16.03
CA ARG A 206 -3.89 -4.17 14.87
C ARG A 206 -3.35 -3.58 13.57
N TYR A 207 -3.39 -2.26 13.40
CA TYR A 207 -2.93 -1.62 12.18
C TYR A 207 -1.40 -1.50 12.13
N THR A 208 -0.79 -1.09 13.24
CA THR A 208 0.68 -1.04 13.34
C THR A 208 1.28 -2.43 13.25
N GLN A 209 0.64 -3.44 13.83
CA GLN A 209 1.07 -4.84 13.71
C GLN A 209 1.01 -5.32 12.26
N PHE A 210 -0.08 -5.02 11.53
CA PHE A 210 -0.17 -5.37 10.11
C PHE A 210 0.94 -4.70 9.27
N ILE A 211 1.31 -3.45 9.57
CA ILE A 211 2.41 -2.75 8.90
C ILE A 211 3.74 -3.48 9.19
N LYS A 212 4.01 -3.82 10.44
CA LYS A 212 5.21 -4.58 10.84
C LYS A 212 5.28 -5.93 10.12
N ASP A 213 4.19 -6.68 10.10
CA ASP A 213 4.09 -7.97 9.42
C ASP A 213 4.31 -7.81 7.91
N THR A 214 3.76 -6.76 7.31
CA THR A 214 3.95 -6.46 5.88
C THR A 214 5.41 -6.16 5.56
N ILE A 215 6.07 -5.32 6.36
CA ILE A 215 7.50 -5.01 6.23
C ILE A 215 8.34 -6.28 6.35
N GLY A 216 8.10 -7.09 7.40
CA GLY A 216 8.83 -8.33 7.62
C GLY A 216 8.69 -9.32 6.48
N ARG A 217 7.48 -9.50 5.95
CA ARG A 217 7.20 -10.36 4.79
C ARG A 217 7.88 -9.84 3.52
N MET A 218 7.74 -8.56 3.22
CA MET A 218 8.32 -7.97 2.01
C MET A 218 9.85 -8.00 2.01
N LEU A 219 10.48 -7.67 3.14
CA LEU A 219 11.93 -7.81 3.29
C LEU A 219 12.37 -9.28 3.21
N SER A 220 11.61 -10.21 3.80
CA SER A 220 11.89 -11.65 3.67
C SER A 220 11.85 -12.12 2.22
N TYR A 221 10.85 -11.69 1.45
CA TYR A 221 10.79 -11.99 0.02
C TYR A 221 11.99 -11.42 -0.74
N ARG A 222 12.41 -10.17 -0.43
CA ARG A 222 13.60 -9.58 -1.06
C ARG A 222 14.86 -10.33 -0.70
N ILE A 223 15.05 -10.72 0.57
CA ILE A 223 16.22 -11.48 1.01
C ILE A 223 16.33 -12.80 0.25
N LEU A 224 15.23 -13.56 0.14
CA LEU A 224 15.20 -14.79 -0.64
C LEU A 224 15.51 -14.55 -2.13
N TYR A 225 14.97 -13.48 -2.70
CA TYR A 225 15.27 -13.11 -4.08
C TYR A 225 16.77 -12.85 -4.29
N GLU A 226 17.42 -12.11 -3.40
CA GLU A 226 18.85 -11.82 -3.50
C GLU A 226 19.71 -13.08 -3.29
N ILE A 227 19.34 -13.97 -2.36
CA ILE A 227 20.00 -15.26 -2.16
C ILE A 227 19.94 -16.09 -3.45
N ASN A 228 18.76 -16.19 -4.08
CA ASN A 228 18.57 -16.96 -5.31
C ASN A 228 19.41 -16.43 -6.49
N TRP A 229 19.76 -15.14 -6.47
CA TRP A 229 20.62 -14.49 -7.47
C TRP A 229 22.09 -14.36 -7.05
N ASN A 230 22.50 -15.05 -5.98
CA ASN A 230 23.86 -15.00 -5.43
C ASN A 230 24.33 -13.58 -5.03
N LYS A 231 23.41 -12.71 -4.60
CA LYS A 231 23.67 -11.34 -4.14
C LYS A 231 23.69 -11.27 -2.62
N ILE A 232 24.61 -12.03 -2.01
CA ILE A 232 24.66 -12.23 -0.55
C ILE A 232 24.88 -10.93 0.24
N ASP A 233 25.67 -9.99 -0.30
CA ASP A 233 25.89 -8.70 0.37
C ASP A 233 24.59 -7.88 0.48
N LYS A 234 23.80 -7.84 -0.60
CA LYS A 234 22.47 -7.20 -0.60
C LYS A 234 21.51 -7.92 0.33
N ALA A 235 21.48 -9.25 0.27
CA ALA A 235 20.66 -10.05 1.18
C ALA A 235 20.99 -9.73 2.65
N THR A 236 22.27 -9.57 2.97
CA THR A 236 22.75 -9.22 4.32
C THR A 236 22.28 -7.83 4.75
N ALA A 237 22.32 -6.84 3.85
CA ALA A 237 21.81 -5.50 4.14
C ALA A 237 20.31 -5.51 4.49
N TYR A 238 19.48 -6.17 3.68
CA TYR A 238 18.05 -6.30 3.96
C TYR A 238 17.77 -7.10 5.23
N TYR A 239 18.53 -8.15 5.50
CA TYR A 239 18.37 -8.96 6.71
C TYR A 239 18.69 -8.18 7.98
N LYS A 240 19.79 -7.39 7.97
CA LYS A 240 20.11 -6.46 9.07
C LYS A 240 18.98 -5.46 9.28
N LYS A 241 18.47 -4.87 8.19
CA LYS A 241 17.34 -3.94 8.27
C LYS A 241 16.10 -4.57 8.90
N LEU A 242 15.74 -5.78 8.47
CA LEU A 242 14.59 -6.51 8.99
C LEU A 242 14.73 -6.71 10.51
N ARG A 243 15.87 -7.25 10.97
CA ARG A 243 16.11 -7.52 12.39
C ARG A 243 16.14 -6.27 13.27
N THR A 244 16.55 -5.13 12.72
CA THR A 244 16.54 -3.86 13.45
C THR A 244 15.16 -3.23 13.50
N LEU A 245 14.42 -3.25 12.39
CA LEU A 245 13.16 -2.51 12.27
C LEU A 245 11.96 -3.26 12.87
N VAL A 246 11.94 -4.59 12.75
CA VAL A 246 10.85 -5.46 13.24
C VAL A 246 11.44 -6.70 13.93
N PRO A 247 12.15 -6.53 15.06
CA PRO A 247 12.86 -7.62 15.75
C PRO A 247 11.95 -8.79 16.19
N GLU A 248 10.67 -8.52 16.42
CA GLU A 248 9.64 -9.49 16.80
C GLU A 248 9.12 -10.34 15.62
N PHE A 249 9.42 -9.95 14.37
CA PHE A 249 8.96 -10.67 13.20
C PHE A 249 9.63 -12.04 13.11
N GLU A 250 8.81 -13.10 12.97
CA GLU A 250 9.32 -14.46 12.82
C GLU A 250 9.90 -14.67 11.42
N ILE A 251 11.23 -14.53 11.31
CA ILE A 251 11.94 -14.74 10.04
C ILE A 251 11.87 -16.23 9.64
N PRO A 252 11.50 -16.55 8.38
CA PRO A 252 11.49 -17.93 7.89
C PRO A 252 12.81 -18.67 8.08
N ASP A 253 12.74 -19.93 8.53
CA ASP A 253 13.92 -20.76 8.84
C ASP A 253 14.91 -20.88 7.70
N GLN A 254 14.42 -20.97 6.46
CA GLN A 254 15.27 -21.02 5.27
C GLN A 254 16.16 -19.78 5.12
N ILE A 255 15.68 -18.60 5.54
CA ILE A 255 16.48 -17.37 5.53
C ILE A 255 17.47 -17.41 6.69
N LYS A 256 17.01 -17.72 7.91
CA LYS A 256 17.86 -17.76 9.11
C LYS A 256 19.07 -18.69 8.93
N LYS A 257 18.86 -19.88 8.36
CA LYS A 257 19.91 -20.87 8.07
C LYS A 257 21.06 -20.30 7.21
N VAL A 258 20.73 -19.45 6.24
CA VAL A 258 21.71 -18.85 5.34
C VAL A 258 22.32 -17.57 5.93
N MET A 259 21.48 -16.74 6.55
CA MET A 259 21.86 -15.38 6.92
C MET A 259 22.49 -15.28 8.31
N ASP A 260 22.01 -15.99 9.33
CA ASP A 260 22.52 -15.86 10.70
C ASP A 260 24.04 -16.11 10.86
N PRO A 261 24.67 -17.05 10.12
CA PRO A 261 26.12 -17.23 10.17
C PRO A 261 26.93 -16.03 9.66
N LEU A 262 26.34 -15.18 8.80
CA LEU A 262 27.03 -14.08 8.10
C LEU A 262 27.09 -12.77 8.91
N ILE A 263 26.49 -12.75 10.09
CA ILE A 263 26.22 -11.53 10.88
C ILE A 263 26.63 -11.68 12.34
N LYS A 264 27.24 -12.82 12.68
CA LYS A 264 28.02 -12.99 13.91
C LYS A 264 29.35 -12.27 13.76
#